data_AF-C8VXE0-F1
#
_entry.id   AF-C8VXE0-F1
#
_cell.length_a   1.000
_cell.length_b   1.000
_cell.length_c   1.000
_cell.angle_alpha   90.00
_cell.angle_beta   90.00
_cell.angle_gamma   90.00
#
_symmetry.space_group_name_H-M   'P 1'
#
loop_
_entity.id
_entity.type
_entity.pdbx_description
1 polymer ?
#
loop_
_entity_poly.entity_id
_entity_poly.type
_entity_poly.pdbx_seq_one_letter_code
_entity_poly.pdbx_strand_id
1 'polypeptide(L)'
;MIIINNGNVFTDEQLNKIIKLLGKDYKPQKLVIYETRFDMLKHYPRCFNFSLEEFSGKLEGTYNQATDEVFVCIFAQDDDGDNFHSKQLYSLHALVHELRHRYQLVNNFLTADVDEEKAEKDADRFATNFINRKSAKISNIMGWEDEWLVEEEE
;
A
#
# COMPACT_ATOMS: atom_id res chain seq x y z
N MET A 1 10.67 -4.34 -10.68
CA MET A 1 9.66 -3.45 -10.07
C MET A 1 9.91 -2.06 -10.62
N ILE A 2 8.96 -1.56 -11.40
CA ILE A 2 8.90 -0.18 -11.84
C ILE A 2 8.12 0.58 -10.76
N ILE A 3 8.62 1.74 -10.32
CA ILE A 3 7.90 2.61 -9.38
C ILE A 3 7.44 3.86 -10.15
N ILE A 4 6.17 4.22 -10.01
CA ILE A 4 5.61 5.49 -10.46
C ILE A 4 5.17 6.24 -9.21
N ASN A 5 5.91 7.29 -8.87
CA ASN A 5 5.78 7.99 -7.60
C ASN A 5 6.28 9.43 -7.77
N ASN A 6 5.60 10.38 -7.15
CA ASN A 6 6.02 11.79 -7.16
C ASN A 6 7.10 12.08 -6.10
N GLY A 7 7.21 11.26 -5.06
CA GLY A 7 8.29 11.35 -4.09
C GLY A 7 8.01 12.23 -2.87
N ASN A 8 6.82 12.83 -2.75
CA ASN A 8 6.54 13.80 -1.68
C ASN A 8 6.12 13.11 -0.37
N VAL A 9 5.41 11.99 -0.45
CA VAL A 9 5.00 11.20 0.74
C VAL A 9 5.96 10.06 1.02
N PHE A 10 6.37 9.33 -0.02
CA PHE A 10 7.40 8.30 0.06
C PHE A 10 8.44 8.54 -1.01
N THR A 11 9.72 8.33 -0.70
CA THR A 11 10.76 8.20 -1.71
C THR A 11 10.79 6.79 -2.29
N ASP A 12 11.27 6.64 -3.52
CA ASP A 12 11.46 5.30 -4.13
C ASP A 12 12.40 4.42 -3.30
N GLU A 13 13.38 5.03 -2.61
CA GLU A 13 14.28 4.31 -1.72
C GLU A 13 13.53 3.73 -0.50
N GLN A 14 12.65 4.53 0.12
CA GLN A 14 11.81 4.07 1.22
C GLN A 14 10.93 2.90 0.79
N LEU A 15 10.21 3.03 -0.33
CA LEU A 15 9.34 1.98 -0.87
C LEU A 15 10.13 0.69 -1.13
N ASN A 16 11.30 0.79 -1.74
CA ASN A 16 12.16 -0.37 -1.98
C ASN A 16 12.62 -1.04 -0.68
N LYS A 17 12.97 -0.27 0.35
CA LYS A 17 13.38 -0.81 1.66
C LYS A 17 12.23 -1.52 2.37
N ILE A 18 11.02 -0.95 2.34
CA ILE A 18 9.80 -1.58 2.88
C ILE A 18 9.52 -2.91 2.19
N ILE A 19 9.51 -2.95 0.86
CA ILE A 19 9.24 -4.18 0.10
C ILE A 19 10.32 -5.23 0.34
N LYS A 20 11.58 -4.82 0.46
CA LYS A 20 12.68 -5.71 0.82
C LYS A 20 12.49 -6.30 2.23
N LEU A 21 11.92 -5.54 3.16
CA LEU A 21 11.66 -5.99 4.52
C LEU A 21 10.53 -7.04 4.58
N LEU A 22 9.54 -6.95 3.69
CA LEU A 22 8.48 -7.94 3.52
C LEU A 22 8.99 -9.24 2.90
N GLY A 23 9.81 -9.14 1.86
CA GLY A 23 10.43 -10.27 1.18
C GLY A 23 10.07 -10.37 -0.30
N LYS A 24 10.75 -11.28 -1.01
CA LYS A 24 10.68 -11.37 -2.48
C LYS A 24 9.26 -11.65 -3.02
N ASP A 25 8.44 -12.37 -2.27
CA ASP A 25 7.11 -12.81 -2.72
C ASP A 25 6.07 -11.69 -2.59
N TYR A 26 6.44 -10.56 -1.99
CA TYR A 26 5.63 -9.34 -1.93
C TYR A 26 5.97 -8.35 -3.04
N LYS A 27 7.02 -8.57 -3.84
CA LYS A 27 7.53 -7.56 -4.79
C LYS A 27 6.78 -7.55 -6.13
N PRO A 28 5.90 -6.55 -6.43
CA PRO A 28 5.17 -6.49 -7.69
C PRO A 28 6.06 -6.17 -8.90
N GLN A 29 5.51 -6.35 -10.10
CA GLN A 29 6.12 -5.85 -11.33
C GLN A 29 6.10 -4.33 -11.38
N LYS A 30 4.99 -3.71 -10.95
CA LYS A 30 4.83 -2.24 -10.87
C LYS A 30 4.21 -1.82 -9.54
N LEU A 31 4.68 -0.71 -9.01
CA LEU A 31 4.06 0.00 -7.89
C LEU A 31 3.74 1.43 -8.34
N VAL A 32 2.52 1.88 -8.08
CA VAL A 32 2.05 3.22 -8.43
C VAL A 32 1.50 3.90 -7.19
N ILE A 33 2.00 5.09 -6.90
CA ILE A 33 1.59 5.91 -5.76
C ILE A 33 0.90 7.16 -6.29
N TYR A 34 -0.39 7.31 -5.97
CA TYR A 34 -1.18 8.49 -6.29
C TYR A 34 -1.30 9.38 -5.05
N GLU A 35 -0.56 10.49 -5.05
CA GLU A 35 -0.61 11.47 -3.97
C GLU A 35 -1.83 12.38 -4.07
N THR A 36 -2.29 12.63 -5.30
CA THR A 36 -3.45 13.45 -5.63
C THR A 36 -4.30 12.78 -6.71
N ARG A 37 -5.59 13.15 -6.79
CA ARG A 37 -6.47 12.71 -7.89
C ARG A 37 -5.95 13.12 -9.28
N PHE A 38 -5.19 14.22 -9.37
CA PHE A 38 -4.58 14.65 -10.63
C PHE A 38 -3.47 13.69 -11.10
N ASP A 39 -2.80 13.00 -10.18
CA ASP A 39 -1.78 12.00 -10.53
C ASP A 39 -2.37 10.82 -11.29
N MET A 40 -3.62 10.44 -11.01
CA MET A 40 -4.32 9.41 -11.79
C MET A 40 -4.45 9.82 -13.27
N LEU A 41 -4.83 11.07 -13.53
CA LEU A 41 -4.93 11.61 -14.90
C LEU A 41 -3.55 11.74 -15.55
N LYS A 42 -2.56 12.26 -14.82
CA LYS A 42 -1.19 12.47 -15.28
C LYS A 42 -0.49 11.15 -15.64
N HIS A 43 -0.74 10.10 -14.87
CA HIS A 43 -0.11 8.79 -15.04
C HIS A 43 -0.95 7.79 -15.82
N TYR A 44 -2.17 8.16 -16.22
CA TYR A 44 -3.04 7.33 -17.04
C TYR A 44 -2.34 6.64 -18.23
N PRO A 45 -1.50 7.33 -19.05
CA PRO A 45 -0.81 6.69 -20.17
C PRO A 45 0.21 5.61 -19.78
N ARG A 46 0.58 5.50 -18.49
CA ARG A 46 1.57 4.57 -17.96
C ARG A 46 0.95 3.44 -17.15
N CYS A 47 -0.30 3.63 -16.72
CA CYS A 47 -1.01 2.75 -15.80
C CYS A 47 -2.23 2.08 -16.45
N PHE A 48 -2.89 2.72 -17.45
CA PHE A 48 -4.07 2.24 -18.18
C PHE A 48 -5.15 1.55 -17.33
N ASN A 49 -5.24 1.88 -16.04
CA ASN A 49 -6.16 1.27 -15.10
C ASN A 49 -7.07 2.39 -14.59
N PHE A 50 -8.36 2.30 -14.90
CA PHE A 50 -9.41 3.17 -14.37
C PHE A 50 -10.54 2.30 -13.86
N SER A 51 -10.69 2.21 -12.55
CA SER A 51 -12.01 1.99 -11.95
C SER A 51 -12.58 3.33 -11.46
N LEU A 52 -13.89 3.55 -11.64
CA LEU A 52 -14.58 4.75 -11.14
C LEU A 52 -14.52 4.84 -9.59
N GLU A 53 -14.33 3.70 -8.93
CA GLU A 53 -14.26 3.57 -7.48
C GLU A 53 -12.95 4.14 -6.92
N GLU A 54 -11.81 3.89 -7.59
CA GLU A 54 -10.51 4.49 -7.26
C GLU A 54 -10.58 6.03 -7.32
N PHE A 55 -11.27 6.58 -8.34
CA PHE A 55 -11.41 8.02 -8.51
C PHE A 55 -12.32 8.67 -7.45
N SER A 56 -13.30 7.90 -6.94
CA SER A 56 -14.21 8.36 -5.88
C SER A 56 -13.51 8.56 -4.54
N GLY A 57 -12.29 8.03 -4.36
CA GLY A 57 -11.52 8.13 -3.13
C GLY A 57 -12.02 7.21 -2.01
N LYS A 58 -12.84 6.21 -2.33
CA LYS A 58 -13.30 5.19 -1.39
C LYS A 58 -12.33 4.02 -1.24
N LEU A 59 -11.26 4.01 -2.02
CA LEU A 59 -10.36 2.89 -2.17
C LEU A 59 -8.93 3.39 -1.97
N GLU A 60 -8.30 2.90 -0.91
CA GLU A 60 -6.99 3.33 -0.46
C GLU A 60 -5.85 2.67 -1.23
N GLY A 61 -6.12 1.53 -1.85
CA GLY A 61 -5.21 0.82 -2.72
C GLY A 61 -5.91 -0.29 -3.49
N THR A 62 -5.21 -0.87 -4.47
CA THR A 62 -5.62 -2.12 -5.11
C THR A 62 -4.43 -2.89 -5.67
N TYR A 63 -4.53 -4.22 -5.62
CA TYR A 63 -3.66 -5.13 -6.34
C TYR A 63 -4.34 -5.67 -7.61
N ASN A 64 -3.80 -5.32 -8.78
CA ASN A 64 -4.20 -5.89 -10.06
C ASN A 64 -3.41 -7.17 -10.37
N GLN A 65 -4.10 -8.31 -10.21
CA GLN A 65 -3.53 -9.64 -10.44
C GLN A 65 -3.10 -9.89 -11.89
N ALA A 66 -3.83 -9.34 -12.87
CA ALA A 66 -3.58 -9.60 -14.29
C ALA A 66 -2.25 -8.99 -14.77
N THR A 67 -1.86 -7.85 -14.18
CA THR A 67 -0.64 -7.12 -14.55
C THR A 67 0.45 -7.17 -13.48
N ASP A 68 0.19 -7.78 -12.33
CA ASP A 68 1.05 -7.79 -11.13
C ASP A 68 1.45 -6.37 -10.69
N GLU A 69 0.45 -5.51 -10.54
CA GLU A 69 0.59 -4.09 -10.22
C GLU A 69 -0.12 -3.74 -8.92
N VAL A 70 0.55 -2.97 -8.07
CA VAL A 70 -0.04 -2.40 -6.85
C VAL A 70 -0.23 -0.90 -7.04
N PHE A 71 -1.40 -0.41 -6.67
CA PHE A 71 -1.77 1.00 -6.66
C PHE A 71 -2.08 1.42 -5.23
N VAL A 72 -1.60 2.59 -4.79
CA VAL A 72 -1.91 3.17 -3.49
C VAL A 72 -2.38 4.62 -3.69
N CYS A 73 -3.54 4.94 -3.13
CA CYS A 73 -4.22 6.23 -3.24
C CYS A 73 -4.08 7.01 -1.93
N ILE A 74 -2.99 7.78 -1.78
CA ILE A 74 -2.72 8.55 -0.56
C ILE A 74 -3.76 9.68 -0.36
N PHE A 75 -4.42 10.14 -1.42
CA PHE A 75 -5.48 11.15 -1.32
C PHE A 75 -6.81 10.61 -0.75
N ALA A 76 -6.97 9.29 -0.64
CA ALA A 76 -8.16 8.65 -0.08
C ALA A 76 -8.10 8.52 1.45
N GLN A 77 -6.94 8.83 2.04
CA GLN A 77 -6.69 8.79 3.48
C GLN A 77 -7.32 10.03 4.12
N ASP A 78 -8.55 9.90 4.62
CA ASP A 78 -9.37 10.98 5.17
C ASP A 78 -9.31 11.09 6.71
N ASP A 79 -8.38 10.39 7.37
CA ASP A 79 -8.36 10.31 8.83
C ASP A 79 -8.01 11.65 9.53
N ASP A 80 -8.66 11.91 10.68
CA ASP A 80 -8.83 13.19 11.42
C ASP A 80 -7.52 13.90 11.89
N GLY A 81 -6.36 13.40 11.48
CA GLY A 81 -5.05 13.99 11.73
C GLY A 81 -4.46 14.57 10.45
N ASP A 82 -4.63 15.87 10.23
CA ASP A 82 -4.06 16.67 9.12
C ASP A 82 -2.51 16.75 9.16
N ASN A 83 -1.86 15.87 9.94
CA ASN A 83 -0.42 15.80 10.06
C ASN A 83 0.14 14.79 9.03
N PHE A 84 1.25 15.19 8.40
CA PHE A 84 1.93 14.43 7.36
C PHE A 84 2.29 13.00 7.79
N HIS A 85 2.56 12.80 9.07
CA HIS A 85 2.98 11.52 9.63
C HIS A 85 1.84 10.48 9.61
N SER A 86 0.65 10.86 10.08
CA SER A 86 -0.56 10.01 10.03
C SER A 86 -0.84 9.60 8.58
N LYS A 87 -0.74 10.54 7.64
CA LYS A 87 -0.91 10.25 6.21
C LYS A 87 0.08 9.23 5.68
N GLN A 88 1.36 9.35 6.05
CA GLN A 88 2.37 8.35 5.67
C GLN A 88 2.09 6.99 6.32
N LEU A 89 1.62 6.96 7.57
CA LEU A 89 1.34 5.74 8.30
C LEU A 89 0.20 4.94 7.69
N TYR A 90 -0.96 5.56 7.46
CA TYR A 90 -2.10 4.86 6.86
C TYR A 90 -1.84 4.48 5.41
N SER A 91 -1.16 5.34 4.65
CA SER A 91 -0.73 4.97 3.29
C SER A 91 0.25 3.79 3.28
N LEU A 92 1.05 3.64 4.33
CA LEU A 92 1.93 2.48 4.49
C LEU A 92 1.13 1.22 4.85
N HIS A 93 0.10 1.34 5.68
CA HIS A 93 -0.83 0.24 5.97
C HIS A 93 -1.49 -0.26 4.69
N ALA A 94 -2.13 0.64 3.92
CA ALA A 94 -2.72 0.32 2.62
C ALA A 94 -1.69 -0.32 1.67
N LEU A 95 -0.45 0.19 1.60
CA LEU A 95 0.60 -0.42 0.80
C LEU A 95 0.88 -1.87 1.24
N VAL A 96 1.02 -2.13 2.54
CA VAL A 96 1.31 -3.49 3.04
C VAL A 96 0.13 -4.43 2.82
N HIS A 97 -1.11 -3.93 2.96
CA HIS A 97 -2.35 -4.64 2.64
C HIS A 97 -2.35 -5.15 1.20
N GLU A 98 -2.13 -4.26 0.23
CA GLU A 98 -2.14 -4.64 -1.19
C GLU A 98 -0.99 -5.58 -1.56
N LEU A 99 0.20 -5.39 -0.95
CA LEU A 99 1.32 -6.30 -1.15
C LEU A 99 1.03 -7.69 -0.54
N ARG A 100 0.14 -7.79 0.45
CA ARG A 100 -0.28 -9.06 1.03
C ARG A 100 -1.19 -9.84 0.08
N HIS A 101 -2.09 -9.17 -0.66
CA HIS A 101 -2.85 -9.82 -1.73
C HIS A 101 -1.97 -10.42 -2.82
N ARG A 102 -0.88 -9.71 -3.18
CA ARG A 102 0.13 -10.29 -4.06
C ARG A 102 0.74 -11.57 -3.49
N TYR A 103 1.16 -11.54 -2.22
CA TYR A 103 1.74 -12.71 -1.57
C TYR A 103 0.76 -13.90 -1.57
N GLN A 104 -0.51 -13.64 -1.24
CA GLN A 104 -1.60 -14.61 -1.25
C GLN A 104 -1.72 -15.30 -2.62
N LEU A 105 -1.74 -14.51 -3.70
CA LEU A 105 -1.77 -15.03 -5.07
C LEU A 105 -0.54 -15.87 -5.41
N VAL A 106 0.67 -15.33 -5.19
CA VAL A 106 1.94 -15.99 -5.54
C VAL A 106 2.13 -17.32 -4.83
N ASN A 107 1.59 -17.46 -3.62
CA ASN A 107 1.72 -18.68 -2.80
C ASN A 107 0.47 -19.57 -2.84
N ASN A 108 -0.55 -19.22 -3.64
CA ASN A 108 -1.84 -19.90 -3.67
C ASN A 108 -2.43 -20.09 -2.25
N PHE A 109 -2.36 -19.02 -1.44
CA PHE A 109 -2.76 -18.98 -0.04
C PHE A 109 -3.85 -17.91 0.12
N LEU A 110 -5.08 -18.32 0.50
CA LEU A 110 -6.21 -17.41 0.72
C LEU A 110 -6.38 -16.38 -0.41
N THR A 111 -6.58 -16.86 -1.63
CA THR A 111 -6.83 -15.99 -2.78
C THR A 111 -8.27 -15.47 -2.76
N ALA A 112 -8.48 -14.23 -3.23
CA ALA A 112 -9.81 -13.61 -3.28
C ALA A 112 -10.82 -14.44 -4.08
N ASP A 113 -10.37 -15.14 -5.12
CA ASP A 113 -11.22 -16.05 -5.93
C ASP A 113 -11.78 -17.23 -5.14
N VAL A 114 -11.17 -17.59 -4.01
CA VAL A 114 -11.58 -18.72 -3.17
C VAL A 114 -12.44 -18.25 -2.01
N ASP A 115 -12.02 -17.18 -1.32
CA ASP A 115 -12.71 -16.62 -0.16
C ASP A 115 -12.25 -15.17 0.07
N GLU A 116 -12.91 -14.24 -0.62
CA GLU A 116 -12.63 -12.79 -0.56
C GLU A 116 -12.63 -12.26 0.88
N GLU A 117 -13.65 -12.60 1.68
CA GLU A 117 -13.76 -12.13 3.06
C GLU A 117 -12.57 -12.56 3.93
N LYS A 118 -12.09 -13.80 3.76
CA LYS A 118 -10.89 -14.26 4.49
C LYS A 118 -9.61 -13.65 3.94
N ALA A 119 -9.53 -13.39 2.65
CA ALA A 119 -8.36 -12.78 2.02
C ALA A 119 -8.16 -11.34 2.54
N GLU A 120 -9.23 -10.55 2.57
CA GLU A 120 -9.24 -9.19 3.12
C GLU A 120 -8.87 -9.18 4.62
N LYS A 121 -9.55 -9.99 5.44
CA LYS A 121 -9.24 -10.09 6.88
C LYS A 121 -7.81 -10.52 7.17
N ASP A 122 -7.22 -11.37 6.32
CA ASP A 122 -5.82 -11.73 6.45
C ASP A 122 -4.88 -10.58 6.05
N ALA A 123 -5.24 -9.82 5.01
CA ALA A 123 -4.47 -8.68 4.53
C ALA A 123 -4.41 -7.56 5.58
N ASP A 124 -5.56 -7.17 6.15
CA ASP A 124 -5.64 -6.15 7.20
C ASP A 124 -4.83 -6.54 8.44
N ARG A 125 -5.12 -7.75 8.96
CA ARG A 125 -4.44 -8.27 10.15
C ARG A 125 -2.93 -8.37 9.90
N PHE A 126 -2.52 -8.79 8.71
CA PHE A 126 -1.10 -8.86 8.38
C PHE A 126 -0.48 -7.47 8.32
N ALA A 127 -1.12 -6.50 7.69
CA ALA A 127 -0.62 -5.13 7.58
C ALA A 127 -0.41 -4.49 8.96
N THR A 128 -1.41 -4.54 9.83
CA THR A 128 -1.33 -4.03 11.20
C THR A 128 -0.23 -4.72 12.00
N ASN A 129 -0.20 -6.06 11.97
CA ASN A 129 0.84 -6.81 12.69
C ASN A 129 2.25 -6.56 12.14
N PHE A 130 2.41 -6.43 10.82
CA PHE A 130 3.70 -6.18 10.20
C PHE A 130 4.23 -4.82 10.60
N ILE A 131 3.40 -3.77 10.49
CA ILE A 131 3.77 -2.41 10.85
C ILE A 131 4.16 -2.35 12.33
N ASN A 132 3.33 -2.90 13.22
CA ASN A 132 3.60 -2.87 14.66
C ASN A 132 4.83 -3.69 15.07
N ARG A 133 5.09 -4.84 14.43
CA ARG A 133 6.26 -5.67 14.75
C ARG A 133 7.57 -5.17 14.13
N LYS A 134 7.48 -4.32 13.11
CA LYS A 134 8.62 -3.77 12.38
C LYS A 134 8.78 -2.27 12.59
N SER A 135 7.96 -1.67 13.43
CA SER A 135 7.88 -0.24 13.77
C SER A 135 9.27 0.39 13.83
N ALA A 136 10.15 -0.02 14.74
CA ALA A 136 11.53 0.53 14.82
C ALA A 136 12.33 0.52 13.51
N LYS A 137 12.19 -0.52 12.66
CA LYS A 137 12.87 -0.57 11.35
C LYS A 137 12.19 0.34 10.34
N ILE A 138 10.87 0.40 10.36
CA ILE A 138 10.07 1.27 9.50
C ILE A 138 10.37 2.73 9.88
N SER A 139 10.41 3.09 11.17
CA SER A 139 10.75 4.44 11.64
C SER A 139 12.10 4.87 11.09
N ASN A 140 13.10 3.97 11.13
CA ASN A 140 14.42 4.23 10.57
C ASN A 140 14.41 4.42 9.05
N ILE A 141 13.64 3.61 8.31
CA ILE A 141 13.48 3.74 6.86
C ILE A 141 12.83 5.09 6.52
N MET A 142 11.81 5.46 7.29
CA MET A 142 11.00 6.65 7.08
C MET A 142 11.67 7.93 7.59
N GLY A 143 12.63 7.81 8.50
CA GLY A 143 13.26 8.95 9.18
C GLY A 143 12.35 9.61 10.21
N TRP A 144 11.44 8.84 10.84
CA TRP A 144 10.57 9.35 11.89
C TRP A 144 11.32 9.41 13.24
N GLU A 145 11.08 10.47 14.01
CA GLU A 145 11.74 10.68 15.31
C GLU A 145 11.22 9.73 16.39
N ASP A 146 9.91 9.44 16.35
CA ASP A 146 9.22 8.58 17.32
C ASP A 146 8.72 7.26 16.71
N GLU A 147 8.63 6.23 17.57
CA GLU A 147 8.00 4.94 17.24
C GLU A 147 6.49 5.00 17.54
N TRP A 148 5.67 4.28 16.77
CA TRP A 148 4.21 4.30 16.84
C TRP A 148 3.63 2.87 16.84
N LEU A 149 2.33 2.77 17.13
CA LEU A 149 1.51 1.57 16.98
C LEU A 149 0.25 1.95 16.18
N VAL A 150 -0.16 1.08 15.26
CA VAL A 150 -1.43 1.16 14.52
C VAL A 150 -2.45 0.26 15.20
N GLU A 151 -3.66 0.77 15.45
CA GLU A 151 -4.78 -0.02 15.99
C GLU A 151 -5.47 -0.80 14.84
N GLU A 152 -6.05 -1.97 15.12
CA GLU A 152 -6.87 -2.68 14.12
C GLU A 152 -8.20 -1.92 13.96
N GLU A 153 -8.64 -1.66 12.73
CA GLU A 153 -10.00 -1.15 12.50
C GLU A 153 -11.02 -2.25 12.86
N GLU A 154 -11.95 -1.96 13.78
CA GLU A 154 -13.00 -2.89 14.26
C GLU A 154 -14.14 -3.12 13.26
#